data_AF-A0A972ZTF7-F1
#
_entry.id   AF-A0A972ZTF7-F1
#
_cell.length_a   1.000
_cell.length_b   1.000
_cell.length_c   1.000
_cell.angle_alpha   90.00
_cell.angle_beta   90.00
_cell.angle_gamma   90.00
#
_symmetry.space_group_name_H-M   'P 1'
#
loop_
_entity.id
_entity.type
_entity.pdbx_description
1 polymer ?
#
loop_
_entity_poly.entity_id
_entity_poly.type
_entity_poly.pdbx_seq_one_letter_code
_entity_poly.pdbx_strand_id
1 'polypeptide(L)'
;MKKLLSIFVITTSLIISSVSFGQNNDPFADQSDPNTKIAKDIFSSTRIVNLHSVKQKYARQLEFRISHRFGPVNDGVYGLFGLDQSLIHFSLEYGLADWITIGAGR
;
A
#
# COMPACT_ATOMS: atom_id res chain seq x y z
N MET A 1 3.32 -24.10 -44.22
CA MET A 1 4.22 -23.01 -43.82
C MET A 1 3.58 -21.63 -43.91
N LYS A 2 2.98 -21.22 -45.05
CA LYS A 2 2.37 -19.88 -45.23
C LYS A 2 1.25 -19.53 -44.23
N LYS A 3 0.43 -20.52 -43.81
CA LYS A 3 -0.64 -20.32 -42.81
C LYS A 3 -0.12 -20.09 -41.39
N LEU A 4 0.99 -20.74 -41.01
CA LEU A 4 1.63 -20.55 -39.70
C LEU A 4 2.30 -19.18 -39.59
N LEU A 5 2.92 -18.73 -40.68
CA LEU A 5 3.54 -17.40 -40.76
C LEU A 5 2.50 -16.27 -40.64
N SER A 6 1.33 -16.44 -41.26
CA SER A 6 0.22 -15.48 -41.15
C SER A 6 -0.31 -15.37 -39.71
N ILE A 7 -0.48 -16.49 -39.01
CA ILE A 7 -0.93 -16.51 -37.60
C ILE A 7 0.09 -15.78 -36.71
N PHE A 8 1.39 -16.03 -36.89
CA PHE A 8 2.44 -15.37 -36.13
C PHE A 8 2.46 -13.84 -36.33
N VAL A 9 2.23 -13.37 -37.56
CA VAL A 9 2.17 -11.94 -37.87
C VAL A 9 0.95 -11.28 -37.21
N ILE A 10 -0.21 -11.94 -37.23
CA ILE A 10 -1.45 -11.43 -36.61
C ILE A 10 -1.30 -11.36 -35.09
N THR A 11 -0.74 -12.38 -34.45
CA THR A 11 -0.51 -12.37 -33.00
C THR A 11 0.48 -11.28 -32.58
N THR A 12 1.51 -11.04 -33.39
CA THR A 12 2.52 -10.01 -33.08
C THR A 12 1.93 -8.61 -33.23
N SER A 13 1.08 -8.38 -34.24
CA SER A 13 0.37 -7.12 -34.44
C SER A 13 -0.56 -6.76 -33.28
N LEU A 14 -1.26 -7.76 -32.73
CA LEU A 14 -2.20 -7.56 -31.62
C LEU A 14 -1.50 -7.21 -30.29
N ILE A 15 -0.25 -7.66 -30.11
CA ILE A 15 0.56 -7.33 -28.92
C ILE A 15 1.05 -5.86 -29.00
N ILE A 16 1.38 -5.38 -30.21
CA ILE A 16 1.89 -4.01 -30.41
C ILE A 16 0.80 -2.95 -30.14
N SER A 17 -0.46 -3.24 -30.44
CA SER A 17 -1.58 -2.32 -30.20
C SER A 17 -1.94 -2.10 -28.72
N SER A 18 -1.32 -2.86 -27.80
CA SER A 18 -1.59 -2.73 -26.36
C SER A 18 -0.68 -1.70 -25.65
N VAL A 19 0.24 -1.05 -26.38
CA VAL A 19 1.15 -0.06 -25.82
C VAL A 19 0.55 1.34 -25.95
N SER A 20 -0.25 1.75 -24.96
CA SER A 20 -0.70 3.14 -24.82
C SER A 20 0.27 3.92 -23.93
N PHE A 21 0.84 5.02 -24.46
CA PHE A 21 1.56 6.02 -23.68
C PHE A 21 0.58 7.12 -23.26
N GLY A 22 0.43 7.36 -21.96
CA GLY A 22 -0.34 8.50 -21.45
C GLY A 22 0.46 9.82 -21.59
N GLN A 23 -0.24 10.94 -21.74
CA GLN A 23 0.35 12.28 -21.59
C GLN A 23 0.28 12.71 -20.12
N ASN A 24 1.41 13.15 -19.58
CA ASN A 24 1.56 13.65 -18.23
C ASN A 24 1.70 15.18 -18.30
N ASN A 25 0.57 15.84 -18.57
CA ASN A 25 0.42 17.29 -18.53
C ASN A 25 -0.08 17.69 -17.14
N ASP A 26 0.85 18.01 -16.24
CA ASP A 26 0.55 18.58 -14.93
C ASP A 26 0.28 20.09 -15.08
N PRO A 27 -0.97 20.57 -14.89
CA PRO A 27 -1.33 21.98 -15.05
C PRO A 27 -0.72 22.91 -13.98
N PHE A 28 -0.07 22.35 -12.96
CA PHE A 28 0.42 23.10 -11.80
C PHE A 28 1.95 23.22 -11.71
N ALA A 29 2.69 22.74 -12.73
CA ALA A 29 4.15 22.70 -12.71
C ALA A 29 4.81 24.08 -12.47
N ASP A 30 4.22 25.16 -13.00
CA ASP A 30 4.79 26.52 -12.94
C ASP A 30 4.45 27.31 -11.67
N GLN A 31 3.59 26.81 -10.77
CA GLN A 31 3.12 27.54 -9.58
C GLN A 31 3.87 27.18 -8.29
N SER A 32 4.97 26.43 -8.38
CA SER A 32 5.72 26.00 -7.20
C SER A 32 6.72 27.07 -6.74
N ASP A 33 6.39 27.79 -5.66
CA ASP A 33 7.36 28.64 -4.94
C ASP A 33 8.52 27.74 -4.43
N PRO A 34 9.79 28.07 -4.72
CA PRO A 34 10.94 27.28 -4.27
C PRO A 34 11.08 27.19 -2.73
N ASN A 35 10.44 28.09 -1.96
CA ASN A 35 10.37 28.02 -0.49
C ASN A 35 9.17 27.22 0.03
N THR A 36 8.37 26.72 -0.93
CA THR A 36 7.42 25.60 -0.90
C THR A 36 7.78 24.40 -0.03
N LYS A 37 7.70 24.41 1.30
CA LYS A 37 7.87 23.15 2.07
C LYS A 37 6.66 22.25 1.88
N ILE A 38 6.67 21.46 0.81
CA ILE A 38 5.67 20.43 0.58
C ILE A 38 5.85 19.35 1.66
N ALA A 39 4.77 19.04 2.37
CA ALA A 39 4.75 17.92 3.30
C ALA A 39 4.96 16.62 2.50
N LYS A 40 6.18 16.09 2.56
CA LYS A 40 6.60 14.90 1.80
C LYS A 40 5.86 13.63 2.23
N ASP A 41 5.38 13.59 3.47
CA ASP A 41 4.69 12.44 4.04
C ASP A 41 3.59 12.87 5.00
N ILE A 42 2.34 12.52 4.69
CA ILE A 42 1.17 12.79 5.54
C ILE A 42 1.06 11.73 6.64
N PHE A 43 1.48 10.50 6.36
CA PHE A 43 1.43 9.37 7.30
C PHE A 43 2.78 8.66 7.37
N SER A 44 3.03 7.93 8.46
CA SER A 44 4.25 7.13 8.63
C SER A 44 4.01 5.63 8.34
N SER A 45 2.76 5.17 8.46
CA SER A 45 2.37 3.76 8.41
C SER A 45 1.13 3.53 7.56
N THR A 46 0.91 2.28 7.14
CA THR A 46 -0.22 1.78 6.31
C THR A 46 -1.55 1.69 7.07
N ARG A 47 -1.55 1.89 8.38
CA ARG A 47 -2.74 1.90 9.25
C ARG A 47 -2.60 2.97 10.31
N ILE A 48 -3.72 3.59 10.64
CA ILE A 48 -3.92 4.57 11.70
C ILE A 48 -4.83 3.91 12.74
N VAL A 49 -4.25 3.47 13.84
CA VAL A 49 -4.96 2.66 14.85
C VAL A 49 -5.58 1.42 14.20
N ASN A 50 -6.88 1.44 13.90
CA ASN A 50 -7.63 0.33 13.32
C ASN A 50 -7.99 0.55 11.83
N LEU A 51 -7.79 1.75 11.28
CA LEU A 51 -8.17 2.09 9.91
C LEU A 51 -6.97 2.07 8.97
N HIS A 52 -7.21 1.80 7.69
CA HIS A 52 -6.18 1.89 6.66
C HIS A 52 -5.80 3.35 6.36
N SER A 53 -4.50 3.59 6.21
CA SER A 53 -3.96 4.85 5.71
C SER A 53 -3.98 4.87 4.18
N VAL A 54 -3.86 6.05 3.59
CA VAL A 54 -3.57 6.23 2.16
C VAL A 54 -2.10 5.95 1.81
N LYS A 55 -1.23 5.79 2.82
CA LYS A 55 0.19 5.52 2.60
C LYS A 55 0.45 4.03 2.43
N GLN A 56 1.33 3.73 1.49
CA GLN A 56 1.88 2.40 1.29
C GLN A 56 3.35 2.31 1.76
N LYS A 57 3.89 1.10 1.92
CA LYS A 57 5.31 0.91 2.22
C LYS A 57 6.15 1.18 0.97
N TYR A 58 7.25 1.87 1.15
CA TYR A 58 8.23 2.07 0.08
C TYR A 58 8.83 0.74 -0.36
N ALA A 59 9.32 0.70 -1.59
CA ALA A 59 9.98 -0.49 -2.12
C ALA A 59 11.09 -0.97 -1.17
N ARG A 60 11.05 -2.27 -0.87
CA ARG A 60 11.99 -2.99 0.02
C ARG A 60 11.93 -2.59 1.49
N GLN A 61 10.87 -1.92 1.92
CA GLN A 61 10.63 -1.62 3.32
C GLN A 61 9.76 -2.70 3.97
N LEU A 62 10.24 -3.25 5.09
CA LEU A 62 9.49 -4.18 5.95
C LEU A 62 8.93 -3.42 7.16
N GLU A 63 7.65 -3.60 7.45
CA GLU A 63 7.01 -3.18 8.69
C GLU A 63 6.48 -4.40 9.44
N PHE A 64 6.90 -4.54 10.70
CA PHE A 64 6.30 -5.49 11.63
C PHE A 64 5.50 -4.71 12.67
N ARG A 65 4.22 -5.04 12.80
CA ARG A 65 3.27 -4.34 13.66
C ARG A 65 2.62 -5.30 14.66
N ILE A 66 2.59 -4.89 15.92
CA ILE A 66 1.89 -5.57 17.00
C ILE A 66 0.75 -4.65 17.45
N SER A 67 -0.48 -5.09 17.27
CA SER A 67 -1.68 -4.35 17.69
C SER A 67 -2.33 -5.08 18.85
N HIS A 68 -2.31 -4.47 20.02
CA HIS A 68 -2.96 -4.98 21.23
C HIS A 68 -4.27 -4.22 21.46
N ARG A 69 -5.41 -4.91 21.40
CA ARG A 69 -6.71 -4.32 21.76
C ARG A 69 -7.06 -4.71 23.18
N PHE A 70 -7.19 -3.71 24.05
CA PHE A 70 -7.66 -3.90 25.42
C PHE A 70 -9.16 -4.23 25.45
N GLY A 71 -9.52 -5.10 26.39
CA GLY A 71 -10.90 -5.43 26.72
C GLY A 71 -11.60 -4.28 27.44
N PRO A 72 -12.87 -4.46 27.80
CA PRO A 72 -13.63 -3.43 28.48
C PRO A 72 -13.10 -3.20 29.91
N VAL A 73 -13.12 -1.93 30.35
CA VAL A 73 -12.55 -1.52 31.65
C VAL A 73 -13.50 -1.84 32.81
N ASN A 74 -14.78 -2.10 32.52
CA ASN A 74 -15.83 -2.32 33.53
C ASN A 74 -15.71 -3.65 34.29
N ASP A 75 -14.87 -4.58 33.86
CA ASP A 75 -14.55 -5.83 34.57
C ASP A 75 -13.66 -5.61 35.81
N GLY A 76 -13.21 -4.37 36.03
CA GLY A 76 -12.46 -3.96 37.22
C GLY A 76 -11.16 -4.75 37.40
N VAL A 77 -10.80 -5.02 38.67
CA VAL A 77 -9.55 -5.74 39.01
C VAL A 77 -9.56 -7.18 38.49
N TYR A 78 -10.74 -7.79 38.34
CA TYR A 78 -10.86 -9.19 37.91
C TYR A 78 -10.42 -9.39 36.45
N GLY A 79 -10.75 -8.44 35.57
CA GLY A 79 -10.23 -8.40 34.19
C GLY A 79 -8.95 -7.59 34.03
N LEU A 80 -8.28 -7.26 35.14
CA LEU A 80 -7.12 -6.36 35.20
C LEU A 80 -7.35 -5.06 34.41
N PHE A 81 -8.54 -4.46 34.52
CA PHE A 81 -8.96 -3.25 33.78
C PHE A 81 -8.89 -3.40 32.24
N GLY A 82 -9.17 -4.59 31.72
CA GLY A 82 -9.17 -4.87 30.27
C GLY A 82 -7.80 -5.34 29.73
N LEU A 83 -6.82 -5.58 30.61
CA LEU A 83 -5.52 -6.16 30.23
C LEU A 83 -5.60 -7.68 29.98
N ASP A 84 -6.47 -8.38 30.73
CA ASP A 84 -6.54 -9.85 30.72
C ASP A 84 -7.31 -10.42 29.51
N GLN A 85 -8.37 -9.73 29.07
CA GLN A 85 -9.11 -10.07 27.84
C GLN A 85 -8.68 -9.20 26.67
N SER A 86 -7.48 -9.46 26.14
CA SER A 86 -6.94 -8.71 25.02
C SER A 86 -6.81 -9.53 23.74
N LEU A 87 -7.12 -8.90 22.61
CA LEU A 87 -6.90 -9.48 21.29
C LEU A 87 -5.63 -8.86 20.70
N ILE A 88 -4.65 -9.71 20.44
CA ILE A 88 -3.37 -9.31 19.84
C ILE A 88 -3.41 -9.70 18.37
N HIS A 89 -3.09 -8.74 17.51
CA HIS A 89 -2.92 -8.96 16.09
C HIS A 89 -1.48 -8.65 15.69
N PHE A 90 -0.84 -9.62 15.05
CA PHE A 90 0.49 -9.47 14.47
C PHE A 90 0.34 -9.26 12.97
N SER A 91 0.91 -8.20 12.43
CA SER A 91 0.97 -7.94 10.99
C SER A 91 2.41 -7.81 10.53
N LEU A 92 2.75 -8.46 9.43
CA LEU A 92 4.03 -8.32 8.74
C LEU A 92 3.75 -7.86 7.32
N GLU A 93 4.23 -6.68 6.97
CA GLU A 93 3.99 -6.01 5.70
C GLU A 93 5.32 -5.66 5.01
N TYR A 94 5.43 -5.93 3.72
CA TYR A 94 6.61 -5.69 2.91
C TYR A 94 6.25 -4.95 1.61
N GLY A 95 6.90 -3.82 1.37
CA GLY A 95 6.79 -3.08 0.11
C GLY A 95 7.55 -3.80 -1.00
N LEU A 96 6.84 -4.43 -1.93
CA LEU A 96 7.47 -5.05 -3.10
C LEU A 96 7.92 -3.98 -4.10
N ALA A 97 7.10 -2.94 -4.28
CA ALA A 97 7.38 -1.75 -5.09
C ALA A 97 6.69 -0.55 -4.45
N ASP A 98 7.01 0.68 -4.86
CA ASP A 98 6.41 1.91 -4.30
C ASP A 98 4.88 1.97 -4.45
N TRP A 99 4.32 1.12 -5.32
CA TRP A 99 2.90 1.01 -5.63
C TRP A 99 2.29 -0.36 -5.26
N ILE A 100 3.09 -1.32 -4.74
CA ILE A 100 2.59 -2.60 -4.21
C ILE A 100 3.22 -2.92 -2.85
N THR A 101 2.37 -3.11 -1.83
CA THR A 101 2.74 -3.74 -0.55
C THR A 101 1.97 -5.03 -0.38
N ILE A 102 2.66 -6.07 0.07
CA ILE A 102 2.07 -7.36 0.43
C ILE A 102 2.28 -7.59 1.92
N GLY A 103 1.35 -8.26 2.57
CA GLY A 103 1.48 -8.55 4.00
C GLY A 103 0.59 -9.69 4.44
N ALA A 104 0.92 -10.24 5.60
CA ALA A 104 0.16 -11.28 6.26
C ALA A 104 0.05 -10.93 7.75
N GLY A 105 -1.08 -11.28 8.37
CA GLY A 105 -1.27 -11.12 9.79
C GLY A 105 -2.17 -12.17 10.41
N ARG A 106 -2.02 -12.39 11.71
CA ARG A 106 -2.88 -13.24 12.54
C ARG A 106 -3.21 -12.52 13.83
#